data_AF-A0A6G3YTJ4-F1
#
_entry.id   AF-A0A6G3YTJ4-F1
#
_cell.length_a   1.000
_cell.length_b   1.000
_cell.length_c   1.000
_cell.angle_alpha   90.00
_cell.angle_beta   90.00
_cell.angle_gamma   90.00
#
_symmetry.space_group_name_H-M   'P 1'
#
loop_
_entity.id
_entity.type
_entity.pdbx_description
1 polymer ?
#
loop_
_entity_poly.entity_id
_entity_poly.type
_entity_poly.pdbx_seq_one_letter_code
_entity_poly.pdbx_strand_id
1 'polypeptide(L)'
;MGACINVKWNGAGYFLALWCLEGIRRLRHWAADTPQTVTRPWLWLGVLPLGTYLLCWLPYLDLTGYTLWEIHQYLWQFHQQAGDHPYQSIWYTWPFMIRPIAYFYQGLNGNEPLGIGPPTPSPEKAIALYGMDNPFLLWFGSAAIVLLMLQIVDQCRRHLQNSIRFSKSRKTARTHKSGDSPKREALNTNRVTHASHRQVPVTVSIVMVYLANWLPWTLIQRSTFFYHYLSSALMGAVAIAWLMSRWFTGDRASWRWAGWGILGLLLAGFLFWLPLWIGGTLPMEALQQRWWLPTWR
;
A
#
# COMPACT_ATOMS: atom_id res chain seq x y z
N MET A 1 15.19 2.67 6.35
CA MET A 1 15.05 2.00 5.04
C MET A 1 16.01 0.84 4.87
N GLY A 2 17.33 1.03 4.95
CA GLY A 2 18.30 -0.08 4.83
C GLY A 2 18.01 -1.27 5.74
N ALA A 3 17.82 -1.01 7.03
CA ALA A 3 17.42 -2.04 8.00
C ALA A 3 16.07 -2.71 7.66
N CYS A 4 15.08 -1.94 7.18
CA CYS A 4 13.77 -2.49 6.81
C CYS A 4 13.88 -3.47 5.63
N ILE A 5 14.67 -3.12 4.61
CA ILE A 5 14.93 -3.98 3.46
C ILE A 5 15.68 -5.24 3.89
N ASN A 6 16.64 -5.10 4.81
CA ASN A 6 17.41 -6.22 5.35
C ASN A 6 16.52 -7.25 6.08
N VAL A 7 15.55 -6.80 6.89
CA VAL A 7 14.60 -7.68 7.59
C VAL A 7 13.64 -8.37 6.63
N LYS A 8 13.05 -7.62 5.68
CA LYS A 8 12.12 -8.18 4.70
C LYS A 8 12.04 -7.31 3.45
N TRP A 9 11.98 -7.96 2.29
CA TRP A 9 11.89 -7.29 0.99
C TRP A 9 10.64 -6.43 0.81
N ASN A 10 9.61 -6.60 1.64
CA ASN A 10 8.47 -5.69 1.71
C ASN A 10 8.88 -4.22 1.98
N GLY A 11 10.03 -3.98 2.63
CA GLY A 11 10.59 -2.63 2.81
C GLY A 11 11.07 -1.97 1.51
N ALA A 12 11.39 -2.77 0.49
CA ALA A 12 11.86 -2.26 -0.80
C ALA A 12 10.76 -1.52 -1.57
N GLY A 13 9.49 -1.90 -1.40
CA GLY A 13 8.35 -1.21 -2.02
C GLY A 13 8.21 0.24 -1.53
N TYR A 14 8.35 0.46 -0.21
CA TYR A 14 8.37 1.82 0.34
C TYR A 14 9.60 2.62 -0.10
N PHE A 15 10.75 1.96 -0.22
CA PHE A 15 11.97 2.60 -0.73
C PHE A 15 11.81 3.06 -2.19
N LEU A 16 11.25 2.19 -3.04
CA LEU A 16 10.88 2.52 -4.42
C LEU A 16 9.90 3.69 -4.45
N ALA A 17 8.88 3.69 -3.58
CA ALA A 17 7.92 4.78 -3.51
C ALA A 17 8.58 6.14 -3.23
N LEU A 18 9.53 6.19 -2.29
CA LEU A 18 10.26 7.43 -1.99
C LEU A 18 11.05 7.96 -3.19
N TRP A 19 11.71 7.07 -3.94
CA TRP A 19 12.40 7.44 -5.18
C TRP A 19 11.44 7.92 -6.27
N CYS A 20 10.30 7.25 -6.43
CA CYS A 20 9.26 7.68 -7.36
C CYS A 20 8.70 9.07 -6.99
N LEU A 21 8.44 9.32 -5.71
CA LEU A 21 7.94 10.62 -5.24
C LEU A 21 8.96 11.74 -5.41
N GLU A 22 10.25 11.44 -5.17
CA GLU A 22 11.33 12.38 -5.46
C GLU A 22 11.44 12.67 -6.96
N GLY A 23 11.30 11.65 -7.82
CA GLY A 23 11.22 11.82 -9.27
C GLY A 23 10.06 12.72 -9.70
N ILE A 24 8.86 12.50 -9.15
CA ILE A 24 7.67 13.32 -9.40
C ILE A 24 7.90 14.77 -8.93
N ARG A 25 8.50 14.97 -7.76
CA ARG A 25 8.84 16.30 -7.24
C ARG A 25 9.76 17.04 -8.22
N ARG A 26 10.82 16.38 -8.70
CA ARG A 26 11.77 16.95 -9.67
C ARG A 26 11.08 17.31 -10.98
N LEU A 27 10.29 16.41 -11.56
CA LEU A 27 9.56 16.69 -12.79
C LEU A 27 8.63 17.90 -12.68
N ARG A 28 7.98 18.10 -11.52
CA ARG A 28 7.08 19.22 -11.27
C ARG A 28 7.78 20.53 -10.97
N HIS A 29 9.00 20.48 -10.42
CA HIS A 29 9.68 21.66 -9.85
C HIS A 29 11.15 21.79 -10.30
N TRP A 30 11.50 21.25 -11.47
CA TRP A 30 12.88 21.21 -11.97
C TRP A 30 13.53 22.61 -12.04
N ALA A 31 12.76 23.64 -12.42
CA ALA A 31 13.24 25.02 -12.48
C ALA A 31 13.52 25.65 -11.10
N ALA A 32 13.07 25.01 -10.02
CA ALA A 32 13.32 25.43 -8.63
C ALA A 32 14.37 24.56 -7.93
N ASP A 33 15.02 23.64 -8.66
CA ASP A 33 16.08 22.83 -8.09
C ASP A 33 17.35 23.67 -7.83
N THR A 34 17.96 23.41 -6.68
CA THR A 34 19.25 23.95 -6.24
C THR A 34 20.22 22.77 -6.08
N PRO A 35 21.54 23.00 -6.05
CA PRO A 35 22.51 21.92 -5.80
C PRO A 35 22.16 21.09 -4.55
N GLN A 36 21.68 21.75 -3.49
CA GLN A 36 21.26 21.08 -2.25
C GLN A 36 20.00 20.22 -2.41
N THR A 37 18.99 20.65 -3.18
CA THR A 37 17.78 19.83 -3.40
C THR A 37 18.05 18.63 -4.31
N VAL A 38 19.10 18.69 -5.13
CA VAL A 38 19.54 17.57 -5.96
C VAL A 38 20.36 16.56 -5.15
N THR A 39 21.29 17.02 -4.32
CA THR A 39 22.23 16.14 -3.58
C THR A 39 21.63 15.50 -2.34
N ARG A 40 20.77 16.21 -1.59
CA ARG A 40 20.17 15.70 -0.35
C ARG A 40 19.44 14.36 -0.51
N PRO A 41 18.58 14.14 -1.52
CA PRO A 41 17.92 12.84 -1.72
C PRO A 41 18.91 11.70 -1.93
N TRP A 42 20.02 11.90 -2.64
CA TRP A 42 21.04 10.85 -2.81
C TRP A 42 21.73 10.49 -1.50
N LEU A 43 21.95 11.47 -0.61
CA LEU A 43 22.47 11.20 0.72
C LEU A 43 21.46 10.42 1.57
N TRP A 44 20.24 10.94 1.70
CA TRP A 44 19.23 10.41 2.63
C TRP A 44 18.48 9.17 2.13
N LEU A 45 18.30 9.04 0.81
CA LEU A 45 17.62 7.92 0.16
C LEU A 45 18.58 7.00 -0.59
N GLY A 46 19.86 7.36 -0.76
CA GLY A 46 20.85 6.48 -1.39
C GLY A 46 21.87 5.98 -0.37
N VAL A 47 22.80 6.87 0.00
CA VAL A 47 23.98 6.55 0.81
C VAL A 47 23.61 6.00 2.19
N LEU A 48 22.75 6.69 2.94
CA LEU A 48 22.38 6.26 4.29
C LEU A 48 21.67 4.90 4.32
N PRO A 49 20.60 4.66 3.53
CA PRO A 49 19.96 3.36 3.46
C PRO A 49 20.89 2.24 3.00
N LEU A 50 21.73 2.49 1.99
CA LEU A 50 22.70 1.51 1.52
C LEU A 50 23.73 1.17 2.61
N GLY A 51 24.29 2.19 3.26
CA GLY A 51 25.22 2.02 4.38
C GLY A 51 24.59 1.22 5.51
N THR A 52 23.38 1.56 5.95
CA THR A 52 22.66 0.79 6.98
C THR A 52 22.42 -0.65 6.53
N TYR A 53 22.01 -0.89 5.28
CA TYR A 53 21.79 -2.24 4.75
C TYR A 53 23.06 -3.09 4.82
N LEU A 54 24.19 -2.54 4.39
CA LEU A 54 25.49 -3.22 4.40
C LEU A 54 25.98 -3.48 5.83
N LEU A 55 25.82 -2.50 6.73
CA LEU A 55 26.20 -2.65 8.14
C LEU A 55 25.40 -3.75 8.85
N CYS A 56 24.10 -3.91 8.52
CA CYS A 56 23.27 -4.97 9.09
C CYS A 56 23.77 -6.39 8.75
N TRP A 57 24.54 -6.57 7.67
CA TRP A 57 25.09 -7.88 7.31
C TRP A 57 26.36 -8.23 8.08
N LEU A 58 27.11 -7.25 8.62
CA LEU A 58 28.42 -7.48 9.24
C LEU A 58 28.41 -8.59 10.31
N PRO A 59 27.46 -8.64 11.27
CA PRO A 59 27.48 -9.69 12.29
C PRO A 59 27.27 -11.09 11.71
N TYR A 60 26.45 -11.21 10.67
CA TYR A 60 26.17 -12.49 10.03
C TYR A 60 27.35 -12.98 9.19
N LEU A 61 28.02 -12.08 8.47
CA LEU A 61 29.20 -12.42 7.68
C LEU A 61 30.37 -12.85 8.57
N ASP A 62 30.56 -12.18 9.71
CA ASP A 62 31.57 -12.56 10.71
C ASP A 62 31.28 -13.96 11.32
N LEU A 63 30.01 -14.23 11.63
CA LEU A 63 29.58 -15.52 12.20
C LEU A 63 29.75 -16.69 11.21
N THR A 64 29.41 -16.47 9.93
CA THR A 64 29.31 -17.54 8.94
C THR A 64 30.53 -17.71 8.06
N GLY A 65 31.40 -16.69 7.98
CA GLY A 65 32.54 -16.66 7.07
C GLY A 65 32.15 -16.44 5.59
N TYR A 66 30.87 -16.29 5.28
CA TYR A 66 30.43 -15.96 3.91
C TYR A 66 30.82 -14.54 3.54
N THR A 67 31.08 -14.34 2.24
CA THR A 67 31.11 -13.01 1.65
C THR A 67 29.70 -12.49 1.39
N LEU A 68 29.57 -11.16 1.26
CA LEU A 68 28.29 -10.52 0.92
C LEU A 68 27.73 -11.06 -0.41
N TRP A 69 28.61 -11.38 -1.37
CA TRP A 69 28.20 -11.91 -2.67
C TRP A 69 27.61 -13.31 -2.56
N GLU A 70 28.31 -14.22 -1.86
CA GLU A 70 27.88 -15.61 -1.69
C GLU A 70 26.52 -15.70 -1.00
N ILE A 71 26.30 -14.93 0.07
CA ILE A 71 25.01 -14.97 0.78
C ILE A 71 23.86 -14.47 -0.10
N HIS A 72 24.08 -13.44 -0.93
CA HIS A 72 23.04 -12.96 -1.86
C HIS A 72 22.78 -13.94 -2.99
N GLN A 73 23.81 -14.62 -3.50
CA GLN A 73 23.64 -15.71 -4.47
C GLN A 73 22.84 -16.87 -3.88
N TYR A 74 23.16 -17.27 -2.65
CA TYR A 74 22.43 -18.30 -1.92
C TYR A 74 20.96 -17.93 -1.74
N LEU A 75 20.68 -16.71 -1.25
CA LEU A 75 19.31 -16.20 -1.09
C LEU A 75 18.56 -16.19 -2.41
N TRP A 76 19.21 -15.77 -3.50
CA TRP A 76 18.59 -15.74 -4.83
C TRP A 76 18.22 -17.14 -5.33
N GLN A 77 19.10 -18.12 -5.16
CA GLN A 77 18.84 -19.51 -5.54
C GLN A 77 17.74 -20.14 -4.68
N PHE A 78 17.80 -19.95 -3.36
CA PHE A 78 16.78 -20.44 -2.42
C PHE A 78 15.37 -19.98 -2.82
N HIS A 79 15.22 -18.70 -3.17
CA HIS A 79 13.92 -18.14 -3.54
C HIS A 79 13.41 -18.58 -4.92
N GLN A 80 14.28 -19.07 -5.81
CA GLN A 80 13.86 -19.64 -7.10
C GLN A 80 13.35 -21.08 -6.95
N GLN A 81 13.81 -21.79 -5.93
CA GLN A 81 13.48 -23.20 -5.70
C GLN A 81 12.23 -23.40 -4.82
N ALA A 82 11.51 -22.32 -4.49
CA ALA A 82 10.30 -22.39 -3.68
C ALA A 82 9.21 -23.18 -4.42
N GLY A 83 8.83 -24.33 -3.88
CA GLY A 83 7.80 -25.21 -4.45
C GLY A 83 6.37 -24.69 -4.30
N ASP A 84 5.44 -25.42 -4.90
CA ASP A 84 4.00 -25.11 -4.83
C ASP A 84 3.45 -25.32 -3.41
N HIS A 85 2.48 -24.49 -3.03
CA HIS A 85 1.83 -24.59 -1.73
C HIS A 85 0.30 -24.51 -1.86
N PRO A 86 -0.49 -25.29 -1.10
CA PRO A 86 -1.94 -25.29 -1.20
C PRO A 86 -2.57 -23.91 -1.00
N TYR A 87 -2.05 -23.09 -0.08
CA TYR A 87 -2.58 -21.74 0.21
C TYR A 87 -2.03 -20.62 -0.69
N GLN A 88 -1.39 -20.95 -1.81
CA GLN A 88 -0.86 -19.95 -2.73
C GLN A 88 -1.96 -19.08 -3.33
N SER A 89 -1.65 -17.79 -3.47
CA SER A 89 -2.57 -16.77 -3.99
C SER A 89 -1.81 -15.81 -4.89
N ILE A 90 -2.37 -15.50 -6.05
CA ILE A 90 -1.73 -14.67 -7.08
C ILE A 90 -2.02 -13.17 -6.87
N TRP A 91 -1.07 -12.32 -7.28
CA TRP A 91 -0.99 -10.91 -6.90
C TRP A 91 -2.25 -10.07 -7.19
N TYR A 92 -2.96 -10.34 -8.29
CA TYR A 92 -4.13 -9.56 -8.69
C TYR A 92 -5.41 -9.94 -7.92
N THR A 93 -5.39 -11.05 -7.18
CA THR A 93 -6.52 -11.49 -6.35
C THR A 93 -6.51 -10.88 -4.95
N TRP A 94 -5.38 -10.32 -4.53
CA TRP A 94 -5.18 -9.81 -3.17
C TRP A 94 -6.07 -8.61 -2.81
N PRO A 95 -6.33 -7.62 -3.70
CA PRO A 95 -7.26 -6.52 -3.40
C PRO A 95 -8.71 -6.96 -3.12
N PHE A 96 -9.04 -8.21 -3.40
CA PHE A 96 -10.36 -8.79 -3.12
C PHE A 96 -10.31 -9.84 -2.01
N MET A 97 -9.11 -10.16 -1.51
CA MET A 97 -8.88 -11.23 -0.54
C MET A 97 -9.55 -12.54 -0.97
N ILE A 98 -9.38 -12.94 -2.24
CA ILE A 98 -10.01 -14.17 -2.75
C ILE A 98 -9.50 -15.39 -1.96
N ARG A 99 -8.20 -15.42 -1.65
CA ARG A 99 -7.60 -16.55 -0.96
C ARG A 99 -6.68 -16.10 0.19
N PRO A 100 -7.18 -16.10 1.44
CA PRO A 100 -6.35 -15.90 2.62
C PRO A 100 -5.50 -17.14 2.91
N ILE A 101 -4.60 -17.03 3.90
CA ILE A 101 -3.78 -18.15 4.37
C ILE A 101 -4.28 -18.62 5.74
N ALA A 102 -4.46 -19.93 5.91
CA ALA A 102 -4.60 -20.52 7.24
C ALA A 102 -3.19 -20.82 7.78
N TYR A 103 -2.84 -20.23 8.92
CA TYR A 103 -1.58 -20.52 9.62
C TYR A 103 -1.70 -21.74 10.53
N PHE A 104 -2.90 -21.98 11.07
CA PHE A 104 -3.16 -23.11 11.94
C PHE A 104 -4.62 -23.52 11.84
N TYR A 105 -4.87 -24.82 11.84
CA TYR A 105 -6.21 -25.39 11.90
C TYR A 105 -6.16 -26.69 12.69
N GLN A 106 -7.00 -26.81 13.72
CA GLN A 106 -7.18 -28.02 14.50
C GLN A 106 -8.66 -28.23 14.78
N GLY A 107 -9.22 -29.32 14.26
CA GLY A 107 -10.57 -29.75 14.61
C GLY A 107 -10.60 -30.37 16.01
N LEU A 108 -11.70 -30.15 16.73
CA LEU A 108 -11.97 -30.65 18.07
C LEU A 108 -13.34 -31.33 18.14
N ASN A 109 -13.43 -32.43 18.90
CA ASN A 109 -14.70 -33.02 19.34
C ASN A 109 -14.76 -32.91 20.87
N GLY A 110 -15.72 -32.15 21.42
CA GLY A 110 -15.62 -31.68 22.79
C GLY A 110 -14.34 -30.84 23.00
N ASN A 111 -13.42 -31.33 23.84
CA ASN A 111 -12.13 -30.71 24.13
C ASN A 111 -10.93 -31.48 23.56
N GLU A 112 -11.17 -32.62 22.90
CA GLU A 112 -10.11 -33.48 22.38
C GLU A 112 -9.77 -33.12 20.93
N PRO A 113 -8.47 -32.99 20.58
CA PRO A 113 -8.06 -32.76 19.21
C PRO A 113 -8.38 -33.99 18.35
N LEU A 114 -8.97 -33.75 17.19
CA LEU A 114 -9.09 -34.76 16.16
C LEU A 114 -7.67 -35.17 15.70
N GLY A 115 -7.32 -36.43 15.94
CA GLY A 115 -6.07 -37.01 15.48
C GLY A 115 -6.04 -37.19 13.96
N ILE A 116 -4.85 -37.46 13.41
CA ILE A 116 -4.68 -37.83 12.00
C ILE A 116 -5.14 -39.29 11.87
N GLY A 117 -6.42 -39.50 11.55
CA GLY A 117 -7.05 -40.81 11.47
C GLY A 117 -8.22 -40.84 10.47
N PRO A 118 -8.79 -42.04 10.18
CA PRO A 118 -9.85 -42.21 9.19
C PRO A 118 -11.11 -41.39 9.53
N PRO A 119 -12.02 -41.14 8.55
CA PRO A 119 -12.89 -39.96 8.53
C PRO A 119 -13.81 -39.94 9.75
N THR A 120 -13.39 -39.17 10.73
CA THR A 120 -14.20 -38.77 11.86
C THR A 120 -15.25 -37.79 11.34
N PRO A 121 -16.45 -37.73 11.96
CA PRO A 121 -17.46 -36.75 11.59
C PRO A 121 -16.85 -35.35 11.60
N SER A 122 -17.40 -34.45 10.79
CA SER A 122 -16.99 -33.04 10.75
C SER A 122 -16.78 -32.51 12.18
N PRO A 123 -15.69 -31.76 12.46
CA PRO A 123 -15.40 -31.34 13.82
C PRO A 123 -16.58 -30.60 14.43
N GLU A 124 -16.87 -30.84 15.71
CA GLU A 124 -17.86 -30.03 16.43
C GLU A 124 -17.37 -28.59 16.57
N LYS A 125 -16.08 -28.43 16.88
CA LYS A 125 -15.38 -27.15 17.06
C LYS A 125 -14.06 -27.18 16.32
N ALA A 126 -13.48 -26.00 16.09
CA ALA A 126 -12.13 -25.88 15.58
C ALA A 126 -11.42 -24.66 16.14
N ILE A 127 -10.10 -24.79 16.28
CA ILE A 127 -9.18 -23.67 16.47
C ILE A 127 -8.62 -23.34 15.10
N ALA A 128 -8.80 -22.09 14.67
CA ALA A 128 -8.40 -21.62 13.36
C ALA A 128 -7.65 -20.30 13.49
N LEU A 129 -6.42 -20.24 12.99
CA LEU A 129 -5.61 -19.03 12.90
C LEU A 129 -5.45 -18.65 11.43
N TYR A 130 -6.01 -17.53 11.02
CA TYR A 130 -5.96 -17.07 9.63
C TYR A 130 -5.13 -15.80 9.47
N GLY A 131 -4.22 -15.83 8.51
CA GLY A 131 -3.58 -14.65 7.93
C GLY A 131 -4.49 -13.98 6.91
N MET A 132 -5.59 -13.40 7.38
CA MET A 132 -6.52 -12.60 6.57
C MET A 132 -6.66 -11.19 7.14
N ASP A 133 -7.00 -10.22 6.31
CA ASP A 133 -7.33 -8.86 6.74
C ASP A 133 -8.82 -8.77 7.12
N ASN A 134 -9.25 -7.64 7.66
CA ASN A 134 -10.67 -7.30 7.78
C ASN A 134 -11.25 -7.10 6.36
N PRO A 135 -12.19 -7.93 5.89
CA PRO A 135 -12.71 -7.84 4.54
C PRO A 135 -13.29 -6.46 4.20
N PHE A 136 -14.00 -5.84 5.13
CA PHE A 136 -14.54 -4.49 4.91
C PHE A 136 -13.43 -3.46 4.78
N LEU A 137 -12.40 -3.52 5.63
CA LEU A 137 -11.26 -2.59 5.57
C LEU A 137 -10.54 -2.72 4.23
N LEU A 138 -10.27 -3.96 3.83
CA LEU A 138 -9.55 -4.25 2.61
C LEU A 138 -10.34 -3.84 1.38
N TRP A 139 -11.63 -4.21 1.27
CA TRP A 139 -12.45 -3.87 0.11
C TRP A 139 -12.73 -2.37 0.01
N PHE A 140 -13.08 -1.70 1.12
CA PHE A 140 -13.24 -0.24 1.11
C PHE A 140 -11.91 0.48 0.87
N GLY A 141 -10.79 -0.05 1.38
CA GLY A 141 -9.46 0.46 1.11
C GLY A 141 -9.06 0.34 -0.36
N SER A 142 -9.29 -0.82 -0.98
CA SER A 142 -9.04 -1.02 -2.41
C SER A 142 -9.95 -0.15 -3.27
N ALA A 143 -11.24 0.00 -2.92
CA ALA A 143 -12.14 0.94 -3.60
C ALA A 143 -11.67 2.40 -3.44
N ALA A 144 -11.20 2.78 -2.25
CA ALA A 144 -10.64 4.11 -1.99
C ALA A 144 -9.42 4.38 -2.87
N ILE A 145 -8.51 3.42 -3.03
CA ILE A 145 -7.36 3.56 -3.93
C ILE A 145 -7.81 3.83 -5.37
N VAL A 146 -8.79 3.09 -5.89
CA VAL A 146 -9.35 3.34 -7.22
C VAL A 146 -9.94 4.75 -7.32
N LEU A 147 -10.71 5.20 -6.31
CA LEU A 147 -11.26 6.55 -6.27
C LEU A 147 -10.15 7.63 -6.26
N LEU A 148 -9.05 7.41 -5.53
CA LEU A 148 -7.92 8.34 -5.53
C LEU A 148 -7.22 8.37 -6.89
N MET A 149 -7.06 7.23 -7.57
CA MET A 149 -6.53 7.19 -8.92
C MET A 149 -7.40 7.99 -9.89
N LEU A 150 -8.73 7.82 -9.83
CA LEU A 150 -9.67 8.59 -10.65
C LEU A 150 -9.59 10.10 -10.35
N GLN A 151 -9.43 10.49 -9.08
CA GLN A 151 -9.21 11.89 -8.71
C GLN A 151 -7.91 12.45 -9.29
N ILE A 152 -6.83 11.67 -9.29
CA ILE A 152 -5.54 12.07 -9.89
C ILE A 152 -5.70 12.25 -11.40
N VAL A 153 -6.34 11.31 -12.10
CA VAL A 153 -6.59 11.40 -13.55
C VAL A 153 -7.40 12.65 -13.89
N ASP A 154 -8.46 12.92 -13.14
CA ASP A 154 -9.29 14.11 -13.35
C ASP A 154 -8.54 15.43 -13.03
N GLN A 155 -7.69 15.45 -12.00
CA GLN A 155 -6.80 16.58 -11.72
C GLN A 155 -5.83 16.84 -12.89
N CYS A 156 -5.20 15.79 -13.42
CA CYS A 156 -4.33 15.87 -14.58
C CYS A 156 -5.07 16.38 -15.82
N ARG A 157 -6.29 15.87 -16.08
CA ARG A 157 -7.14 16.30 -17.19
C ARG A 157 -7.46 17.79 -17.09
N ARG A 158 -7.91 18.27 -15.92
CA ARG A 158 -8.22 19.68 -15.68
C ARG A 158 -6.99 20.58 -15.83
N HIS A 159 -5.84 20.14 -15.33
CA HIS A 159 -4.59 20.88 -15.47
C HIS A 159 -4.15 21.01 -16.94
N LEU A 160 -4.27 19.94 -17.73
CA LEU A 160 -3.96 19.95 -19.15
C LEU A 160 -4.91 20.88 -19.93
N GLN A 161 -6.21 20.80 -19.67
CA GLN A 161 -7.21 21.68 -20.29
C GLN A 161 -6.96 23.15 -20.00
N ASN A 162 -6.64 23.48 -18.74
CA ASN A 162 -6.31 24.85 -18.32
C ASN A 162 -5.01 25.35 -18.98
N SER A 163 -3.99 24.51 -19.08
CA SER A 163 -2.73 24.86 -19.75
C SER A 163 -2.92 25.15 -21.24
N ILE A 164 -3.74 24.36 -21.93
CA ILE A 164 -4.09 24.58 -23.34
C ILE A 164 -4.89 25.89 -23.50
N ARG A 165 -5.89 26.13 -22.64
CA ARG A 165 -6.70 27.35 -22.68
C ARG A 165 -5.86 28.61 -22.42
N PHE A 166 -4.94 28.55 -21.46
CA PHE A 166 -4.03 29.66 -21.15
C PHE A 166 -3.05 29.94 -22.30
N SER A 167 -2.52 28.90 -22.95
CA SER A 167 -1.68 29.02 -24.14
C SER A 167 -2.40 29.70 -25.30
N LYS A 168 -3.67 29.34 -25.55
CA LYS A 168 -4.53 30.00 -26.55
C LYS A 168 -4.78 31.47 -26.20
N SER A 169 -5.18 31.76 -24.96
CA SER A 169 -5.43 33.14 -24.48
C SER A 169 -4.19 34.05 -24.59
N ARG A 170 -3.00 33.54 -24.27
CA ARG A 170 -1.73 34.28 -24.43
C ARG A 170 -1.40 34.62 -25.89
N LYS A 171 -1.73 33.74 -26.84
CA LYS A 171 -1.54 34.00 -28.27
C LYS A 171 -2.50 35.11 -28.76
N THR A 172 -3.74 35.12 -28.28
CA THR A 172 -4.74 36.16 -28.58
C THR A 172 -4.43 37.50 -27.87
N ALA A 173 -3.87 37.47 -26.66
CA ALA A 173 -3.46 38.69 -25.96
C ALA A 173 -2.17 39.30 -26.52
N ARG A 174 -1.25 38.50 -27.08
CA ARG A 174 -0.04 39.01 -27.77
C ARG A 174 -0.36 39.72 -29.09
N THR A 175 -1.51 39.43 -29.70
CA THR A 175 -1.98 40.12 -30.92
C THR A 175 -2.68 41.44 -30.61
N HIS A 176 -3.17 41.65 -29.39
CA HIS A 176 -3.69 42.94 -28.90
C HIS A 176 -2.76 43.55 -27.84
N LYS A 177 -1.75 44.31 -28.29
CA LYS A 177 -0.83 45.05 -27.40
C LYS A 177 -1.42 46.44 -27.10
N SER A 178 -2.06 46.63 -25.94
CA SER A 178 -2.15 47.96 -25.30
C SER A 178 -1.59 47.87 -23.89
N GLY A 179 -0.69 48.79 -23.58
CA GLY A 179 0.04 48.80 -22.32
C GLY A 179 -0.84 49.24 -21.17
N ASP A 180 -0.93 48.43 -20.12
CA ASP A 180 -0.71 48.94 -18.77
C ASP A 180 -0.34 47.80 -17.79
N SER A 181 0.18 48.17 -16.63
CA SER A 181 1.12 47.38 -15.81
C SER A 181 0.48 46.71 -14.57
N PRO A 182 0.29 45.37 -14.49
CA PRO A 182 -0.19 44.69 -13.28
C PRO A 182 0.94 43.93 -12.55
N LYS A 183 2.07 44.60 -12.27
CA LYS A 183 3.30 43.90 -11.82
C LYS A 183 3.37 43.58 -10.31
N ARG A 184 2.66 44.31 -9.44
CA ARG A 184 2.82 44.16 -7.97
C ARG A 184 1.89 43.12 -7.34
N GLU A 185 0.65 43.00 -7.80
CA GLU A 185 -0.31 42.03 -7.26
C GLU A 185 -0.03 40.59 -7.75
N ALA A 186 0.46 40.45 -8.98
CA ALA A 186 0.92 39.18 -9.54
C ALA A 186 2.15 38.61 -8.82
N LEU A 187 3.00 39.46 -8.22
CA LEU A 187 4.21 39.00 -7.54
C LEU A 187 3.90 38.31 -6.21
N ASN A 188 2.88 38.78 -5.48
CA ASN A 188 2.55 38.29 -4.16
C ASN A 188 1.65 37.03 -4.19
N THR A 189 0.72 36.96 -5.15
CA THR A 189 -0.06 35.73 -5.42
C THR A 189 0.82 34.60 -5.95
N ASN A 190 1.81 34.91 -6.78
CA ASN A 190 2.82 33.93 -7.22
C ASN A 190 3.64 33.38 -6.04
N ARG A 191 4.01 34.19 -5.05
CA ARG A 191 4.87 33.74 -3.94
C ARG A 191 4.18 32.77 -2.99
N VAL A 192 2.90 33.02 -2.66
CA VAL A 192 2.07 32.17 -1.78
C VAL A 192 1.65 30.88 -2.50
N THR A 193 1.29 30.95 -3.79
CA THR A 193 1.00 29.75 -4.60
C THR A 193 2.25 28.90 -4.81
N HIS A 194 3.42 29.50 -5.11
CA HIS A 194 4.66 28.73 -5.30
C HIS A 194 5.11 27.94 -4.06
N ALA A 195 4.77 28.36 -2.85
CA ALA A 195 5.13 27.63 -1.61
C ALA A 195 4.23 26.41 -1.37
N SER A 196 2.91 26.54 -1.54
CA SER A 196 1.94 25.44 -1.38
C SER A 196 2.02 24.41 -2.53
N HIS A 197 2.41 24.83 -3.74
CA HIS A 197 2.49 23.96 -4.91
C HIS A 197 3.73 23.04 -4.95
N ARG A 198 4.70 23.20 -4.05
CA ARG A 198 5.99 22.46 -4.06
C ARG A 198 5.91 21.01 -3.56
N GLN A 199 4.90 20.66 -2.77
CA GLN A 199 4.76 19.32 -2.21
C GLN A 199 3.93 18.44 -3.15
N VAL A 200 4.34 17.17 -3.28
CA VAL A 200 3.55 16.18 -4.01
C VAL A 200 2.20 16.00 -3.28
N PRO A 201 1.05 16.07 -3.97
CA PRO A 201 -0.25 15.94 -3.32
C PRO A 201 -0.37 14.63 -2.55
N VAL A 202 -1.01 14.67 -1.37
CA VAL A 202 -1.18 13.50 -0.49
C VAL A 202 -1.84 12.33 -1.24
N THR A 203 -2.79 12.59 -2.13
CA THR A 203 -3.43 11.56 -2.98
C THR A 203 -2.43 10.82 -3.85
N VAL A 204 -1.50 11.55 -4.48
CA VAL A 204 -0.43 10.97 -5.30
C VAL A 204 0.50 10.17 -4.42
N SER A 205 0.88 10.70 -3.25
CA SER A 205 1.74 9.99 -2.29
C SER A 205 1.15 8.64 -1.87
N ILE A 206 -0.11 8.61 -1.47
CA ILE A 206 -0.81 7.37 -1.05
C ILE A 206 -0.83 6.35 -2.20
N VAL A 207 -1.29 6.77 -3.40
CA VAL A 207 -1.40 5.88 -4.56
C VAL A 207 -0.02 5.37 -5.00
N MET A 208 1.00 6.21 -5.01
CA MET A 208 2.35 5.79 -5.41
C MET A 208 2.95 4.80 -4.41
N VAL A 209 2.77 5.00 -3.11
CA VAL A 209 3.24 4.04 -2.11
C VAL A 209 2.49 2.71 -2.21
N TYR A 210 1.18 2.74 -2.44
CA TYR A 210 0.38 1.54 -2.69
C TYR A 210 0.90 0.77 -3.91
N LEU A 211 1.04 1.44 -5.06
CA LEU A 211 1.49 0.81 -6.30
C LEU A 211 2.93 0.30 -6.22
N ALA A 212 3.83 1.03 -5.57
CA ALA A 212 5.21 0.61 -5.41
C ALA A 212 5.37 -0.63 -4.51
N ASN A 213 4.41 -0.90 -3.62
CA ASN A 213 4.36 -2.13 -2.83
C ASN A 213 3.62 -3.27 -3.52
N TRP A 214 2.73 -2.98 -4.47
CA TRP A 214 1.91 -4.00 -5.14
C TRP A 214 2.46 -4.45 -6.50
N LEU A 215 2.83 -3.52 -7.37
CA LEU A 215 3.23 -3.82 -8.75
C LEU A 215 4.51 -4.65 -8.88
N PRO A 216 5.53 -4.56 -8.00
CA PRO A 216 6.69 -5.45 -8.14
C PRO A 216 6.33 -6.94 -8.09
N TRP A 217 5.22 -7.31 -7.45
CA TRP A 217 4.75 -8.68 -7.39
C TRP A 217 4.29 -9.24 -8.74
N THR A 218 4.05 -8.40 -9.76
CA THR A 218 3.76 -8.88 -11.11
C THR A 218 4.95 -9.57 -11.77
N LEU A 219 6.16 -9.30 -11.28
CA LEU A 219 7.42 -9.83 -11.83
C LEU A 219 7.86 -11.14 -11.12
N ILE A 220 7.20 -11.50 -10.03
CA ILE A 220 7.58 -12.63 -9.18
C ILE A 220 6.85 -13.89 -9.67
N GLN A 221 7.61 -14.90 -10.09
CA GLN A 221 7.08 -16.15 -10.66
C GLN A 221 7.00 -17.31 -9.66
N ARG A 222 7.55 -17.17 -8.44
CA ARG A 222 7.47 -18.20 -7.39
C ARG A 222 6.10 -18.21 -6.70
N SER A 223 5.86 -19.23 -5.87
CA SER A 223 4.72 -19.29 -4.95
C SER A 223 4.62 -18.02 -4.10
N THR A 224 3.47 -17.36 -4.16
CA THR A 224 3.16 -16.15 -3.39
C THR A 224 1.88 -16.32 -2.59
N PHE A 225 1.73 -15.48 -1.58
CA PHE A 225 0.69 -15.58 -0.55
C PHE A 225 0.13 -14.20 -0.24
N PHE A 226 -1.10 -14.18 0.26
CA PHE A 226 -1.83 -12.96 0.56
C PHE A 226 -1.09 -12.01 1.50
N TYR A 227 -0.31 -12.52 2.46
CA TYR A 227 0.43 -11.67 3.40
C TYR A 227 1.44 -10.72 2.73
N HIS A 228 1.89 -11.01 1.49
CA HIS A 228 2.77 -10.13 0.74
C HIS A 228 2.07 -8.81 0.35
N TYR A 229 0.74 -8.84 0.23
CA TYR A 229 -0.08 -7.68 -0.06
C TYR A 229 -0.25 -6.73 1.12
N LEU A 230 0.02 -7.15 2.37
CA LEU A 230 -0.30 -6.37 3.58
C LEU A 230 0.34 -4.98 3.59
N SER A 231 1.54 -4.81 3.02
CA SER A 231 2.16 -3.49 2.85
C SER A 231 1.34 -2.55 1.96
N SER A 232 0.73 -3.09 0.91
CA SER A 232 -0.16 -2.35 0.02
C SER A 232 -1.51 -2.12 0.68
N ALA A 233 -2.07 -3.14 1.35
CA ALA A 233 -3.33 -3.06 2.09
C ALA A 233 -3.31 -1.94 3.16
N LEU A 234 -2.17 -1.76 3.86
CA LEU A 234 -1.98 -0.65 4.80
C LEU A 234 -2.22 0.71 4.13
N MET A 235 -1.73 0.89 2.91
CA MET A 235 -1.95 2.14 2.19
C MET A 235 -3.37 2.27 1.65
N GLY A 236 -4.07 1.15 1.42
CA GLY A 236 -5.52 1.12 1.22
C GLY A 236 -6.29 1.61 2.45
N ALA A 237 -5.90 1.17 3.64
CA ALA A 237 -6.48 1.65 4.91
C ALA A 237 -6.24 3.15 5.11
N VAL A 238 -5.05 3.65 4.79
CA VAL A 238 -4.75 5.09 4.79
C VAL A 238 -5.60 5.84 3.75
N ALA A 239 -5.81 5.26 2.56
CA ALA A 239 -6.63 5.87 1.51
C ALA A 239 -8.09 6.06 1.94
N ILE A 240 -8.71 5.04 2.53
CA ILE A 240 -10.09 5.16 3.01
C ILE A 240 -10.18 6.12 4.20
N ALA A 241 -9.22 6.09 5.13
CA ALA A 241 -9.16 7.05 6.23
C ALA A 241 -9.02 8.50 5.73
N TRP A 242 -8.19 8.73 4.71
CA TRP A 242 -8.03 10.04 4.08
C TRP A 242 -9.34 10.52 3.43
N LEU A 243 -10.06 9.65 2.72
CA LEU A 243 -11.38 10.00 2.15
C LEU A 243 -12.41 10.28 3.24
N MET A 244 -12.48 9.44 4.27
CA MET A 244 -13.41 9.60 5.38
C MET A 244 -13.15 10.90 6.15
N SER A 245 -11.90 11.31 6.35
CA SER A 245 -11.59 12.59 7.01
C SER A 245 -12.21 13.78 6.27
N ARG A 246 -12.22 13.75 4.93
CA ARG A 246 -12.88 14.76 4.08
C ARG A 246 -14.40 14.67 4.14
N TRP A 247 -14.95 13.47 4.27
CA TRP A 247 -16.39 13.27 4.42
C TRP A 247 -16.90 13.78 5.77
N PHE A 248 -16.17 13.54 6.85
CA PHE A 248 -16.54 14.01 8.19
C PHE A 248 -16.46 15.53 8.34
N THR A 249 -15.51 16.17 7.65
CA THR A 249 -15.32 17.63 7.69
C THR A 249 -16.13 18.38 6.64
N GLY A 250 -16.73 17.69 5.67
CA GLY A 250 -17.53 18.32 4.62
C GLY A 250 -18.94 18.73 5.06
N ASP A 251 -19.53 19.63 4.27
CA ASP A 251 -20.86 20.21 4.55
C ASP A 251 -22.02 19.23 4.27
N ARG A 252 -21.78 18.19 3.46
CA ARG A 252 -22.83 17.25 3.04
C ARG A 252 -23.05 16.16 4.09
N ALA A 253 -24.17 16.22 4.78
CA ALA A 253 -24.57 15.26 5.81
C ALA A 253 -24.57 13.80 5.32
N SER A 254 -24.95 13.54 4.06
CA SER A 254 -24.96 12.19 3.49
C SER A 254 -23.57 11.52 3.50
N TRP A 255 -22.51 12.25 3.17
CA TRP A 255 -21.14 11.72 3.20
C TRP A 255 -20.64 11.47 4.63
N ARG A 256 -21.06 12.30 5.60
CA ARG A 256 -20.76 12.09 7.02
C ARG A 256 -21.38 10.79 7.52
N TRP A 257 -22.65 10.55 7.20
CA TRP A 257 -23.33 9.30 7.53
C TRP A 257 -22.72 8.09 6.83
N ALA A 258 -22.29 8.22 5.57
CA ALA A 258 -21.54 7.17 4.88
C ALA A 258 -20.23 6.84 5.62
N GLY A 259 -19.50 7.85 6.08
CA GLY A 259 -18.29 7.68 6.90
C GLY A 259 -18.56 6.92 8.20
N TRP A 260 -19.63 7.29 8.92
CA TRP A 260 -20.03 6.58 10.14
C TRP A 260 -20.47 5.14 9.87
N GLY A 261 -21.20 4.90 8.78
CA GLY A 261 -21.62 3.56 8.35
C GLY A 261 -20.42 2.67 8.03
N ILE A 262 -19.44 3.18 7.29
CA ILE A 262 -18.19 2.45 7.01
C ILE A 262 -17.46 2.15 8.31
N LEU A 263 -17.27 3.14 9.19
CA LEU A 263 -16.60 2.92 10.48
C LEU A 263 -17.30 1.83 11.32
N GLY A 264 -18.64 1.84 11.33
CA GLY A 264 -19.44 0.80 11.98
C GLY A 264 -19.20 -0.59 11.39
N LEU A 265 -19.16 -0.72 10.06
CA LEU A 265 -18.84 -1.98 9.38
C LEU A 265 -17.41 -2.45 9.66
N LEU A 266 -16.44 -1.53 9.73
CA LEU A 266 -15.06 -1.87 10.07
C LEU A 266 -14.97 -2.45 11.49
N LEU A 267 -15.63 -1.81 12.46
CA LEU A 267 -15.67 -2.26 13.85
C LEU A 267 -16.41 -3.60 13.99
N ALA A 268 -17.58 -3.72 13.36
CA ALA A 268 -18.36 -4.96 13.36
C ALA A 268 -17.57 -6.11 12.71
N GLY A 269 -16.91 -5.85 11.58
CA GLY A 269 -16.03 -6.82 10.94
C GLY A 269 -14.87 -7.22 11.83
N PHE A 270 -14.18 -6.26 12.45
CA PHE A 270 -13.09 -6.55 13.37
C PHE A 270 -13.54 -7.52 14.47
N LEU A 271 -14.67 -7.26 15.13
CA LEU A 271 -15.21 -8.15 16.16
C LEU A 271 -15.63 -9.52 15.60
N PHE A 272 -16.22 -9.54 14.40
CA PHE A 272 -16.69 -10.77 13.78
C PHE A 272 -15.54 -11.73 13.44
N TRP A 273 -14.44 -11.25 12.84
CA TRP A 273 -13.27 -12.08 12.49
C TRP A 273 -12.20 -12.16 13.60
N LEU A 274 -12.32 -11.40 14.69
CA LEU A 274 -11.37 -11.44 15.82
C LEU A 274 -10.99 -12.85 16.27
N PRO A 275 -11.93 -13.81 16.42
CA PRO A 275 -11.57 -15.18 16.81
C PRO A 275 -10.56 -15.85 15.87
N LEU A 276 -10.58 -15.55 14.56
CA LEU A 276 -9.64 -16.13 13.60
C LEU A 276 -8.22 -15.53 13.70
N TRP A 277 -8.07 -14.34 14.28
CA TRP A 277 -6.76 -13.72 14.45
C TRP A 277 -6.09 -14.09 15.77
N ILE A 278 -6.88 -14.40 16.81
CA ILE A 278 -6.37 -14.79 18.12
C ILE A 278 -6.30 -16.31 18.31
N GLY A 279 -6.74 -17.10 17.31
CA GLY A 279 -6.81 -18.56 17.43
C GLY A 279 -7.87 -19.01 18.43
N GLY A 280 -9.01 -18.33 18.46
CA GLY A 280 -10.14 -18.68 19.32
C GLY A 280 -10.76 -20.01 18.90
N THR A 281 -11.24 -20.78 19.89
CA THR A 281 -12.02 -22.00 19.62
C THR A 281 -13.44 -21.60 19.22
N LEU A 282 -13.90 -22.06 18.05
CA LEU A 282 -15.23 -21.79 17.54
C LEU A 282 -15.99 -23.09 17.25
N PRO A 283 -17.32 -23.13 17.45
CA PRO A 283 -18.17 -24.12 16.81
C PRO A 283 -17.97 -24.12 15.30
N MET A 284 -18.01 -25.29 14.67
CA MET A 284 -17.77 -25.42 13.24
C MET A 284 -18.75 -24.59 12.40
N GLU A 285 -20.02 -24.51 12.81
CA GLU A 285 -21.01 -23.64 12.16
C GLU A 285 -20.58 -22.16 12.21
N ALA A 286 -20.12 -21.68 13.36
CA ALA A 286 -19.67 -20.30 13.52
C ALA A 286 -18.38 -20.01 12.71
N LEU A 287 -17.50 -21.00 12.55
CA LEU A 287 -16.34 -20.90 11.68
C LEU A 287 -16.77 -20.82 10.21
N GLN A 288 -17.71 -21.67 9.77
CA GLN A 288 -18.22 -21.68 8.40
C GLN A 288 -18.90 -20.35 8.02
N GLN A 289 -19.61 -19.71 8.94
CA GLN A 289 -20.22 -18.39 8.73
C GLN A 289 -19.18 -17.29 8.45
N ARG A 290 -17.92 -17.47 8.86
CA ARG A 290 -16.83 -16.52 8.62
C ARG A 290 -16.13 -16.73 7.28
N TRP A 291 -16.32 -17.90 6.66
CA TRP A 291 -15.83 -18.21 5.32
C TRP A 291 -16.82 -17.75 4.25
N TRP A 292 -16.79 -16.44 3.99
CA TRP A 292 -17.70 -15.83 3.01
C TRP A 292 -17.45 -16.28 1.58
N LEU A 293 -16.19 -16.57 1.23
CA LEU A 293 -15.84 -17.17 -0.06
C LEU A 293 -15.49 -18.66 0.13
N PRO A 294 -15.83 -19.53 -0.84
CA PRO A 294 -15.47 -20.94 -0.79
C PRO A 294 -13.95 -21.17 -0.64
N THR A 295 -13.16 -20.26 -1.19
CA THR A 295 -11.68 -20.26 -1.17
C THR A 295 -11.07 -19.83 0.15
N TRP A 296 -11.88 -19.45 1.15
CA TRP A 296 -11.41 -19.13 2.51
C TRP A 296 -11.33 -20.36 3.42
N ARG A 297 -11.82 -21.51 2.95
CA ARG A 297 -11.73 -22.78 3.65
C ARG A 297 -10.32 -23.35 3.55
#